data_AF-A0A433V659-F1
#
_entry.id   AF-A0A433V659-F1
#
_cell.length_a   1.000
_cell.length_b   1.000
_cell.length_c   1.000
_cell.angle_alpha   90.00
_cell.angle_beta   90.00
_cell.angle_gamma   90.00
#
_symmetry.space_group_name_H-M   'P 1'
#
loop_
_entity.id
_entity.type
_entity.pdbx_description
1 polymer ?
#
loop_
_entity_poly.entity_id
_entity_poly.type
_entity_poly.pdbx_seq_one_letter_code
_entity_poly.pdbx_strand_id
1 'polypeptide(L)'
;MPRKKRPREHIIADLSVNFVERYIFLCGYSVERIEYDYGYDLQIFTYDENGEIENGQIYVQLKATNSLIKLVDNETVTFKLTRSDLELWLNEPMPCILIIYDAQAQEAYWLYLQAYFENLEKFDLQQLRDSVVVRVPKKNIINQEAIKKFATFKNDVLKQLKGVIRHDD
;
A
#
# COMPACT_ATOMS: atom_id res chain seq x y z
N MET A 1 33.36 10.86 -19.69
CA MET A 1 32.58 9.87 -18.90
C MET A 1 31.19 10.45 -18.65
N PRO A 2 30.10 9.71 -18.91
CA PRO A 2 28.76 10.19 -18.58
C PRO A 2 28.64 10.37 -17.06
N ARG A 3 28.13 11.53 -16.63
CA ARG A 3 27.85 11.81 -15.21
C ARG A 3 26.60 11.05 -14.75
N LYS A 4 26.53 10.71 -13.47
CA LYS A 4 25.29 10.19 -12.87
C LYS A 4 24.16 11.20 -13.10
N LYS A 5 23.01 10.71 -13.57
CA LYS A 5 21.79 11.51 -13.76
C LYS A 5 20.74 11.00 -12.79
N ARG A 6 19.94 11.92 -12.24
CA ARG A 6 18.71 11.56 -11.53
C ARG A 6 17.59 11.48 -12.56
N PRO A 7 17.07 10.28 -12.86
CA PRO A 7 16.02 10.12 -13.84
C PRO A 7 14.67 10.61 -13.28
N ARG A 8 13.69 10.85 -14.14
CA ARG A 8 12.37 11.39 -13.75
C ARG A 8 11.63 10.42 -12.82
N GLU A 9 11.86 9.12 -13.01
CA GLU A 9 11.34 8.01 -12.22
C GLU A 9 11.72 8.15 -10.74
N HIS A 10 12.96 8.56 -10.43
CA HIS A 10 13.37 8.79 -9.05
C HIS A 10 12.65 10.01 -8.45
N ILE A 11 12.44 11.07 -9.26
CA ILE A 11 11.74 12.27 -8.80
C ILE A 11 10.28 11.94 -8.46
N ILE A 12 9.58 11.17 -9.30
CA ILE A 12 8.18 10.81 -9.03
C ILE A 12 8.04 9.81 -7.89
N ALA A 13 9.02 8.93 -7.69
CA ALA A 13 9.07 8.06 -6.52
C ALA A 13 9.13 8.91 -5.24
N ASP A 14 10.06 9.86 -5.15
CA ASP A 14 10.17 10.76 -4.00
C ASP A 14 8.91 11.62 -3.78
N LEU A 15 8.31 12.12 -4.86
CA LEU A 15 7.04 12.85 -4.79
C LEU A 15 5.89 11.97 -4.30
N SER A 16 5.83 10.71 -4.72
CA SER A 16 4.79 9.77 -4.28
C SER A 16 4.88 9.49 -2.77
N VAL A 17 6.10 9.32 -2.24
CA VAL A 17 6.33 9.16 -0.80
C VAL A 17 5.84 10.40 -0.06
N ASN A 18 6.33 11.58 -0.45
CA ASN A 18 5.96 12.83 0.21
C ASN A 18 4.44 13.11 0.18
N PHE A 19 3.78 12.78 -0.94
CA PHE A 19 2.33 12.93 -1.08
C PHE A 19 1.57 12.12 -0.03
N VAL A 20 1.96 10.86 0.17
CA VAL A 20 1.30 9.96 1.13
C VAL A 20 1.65 10.34 2.57
N GLU A 21 2.93 10.61 2.85
CA GLU A 21 3.40 11.05 4.18
C GLU A 21 2.63 12.26 4.69
N ARG A 22 2.37 13.25 3.83
CA ARG A 22 1.58 14.42 4.18
C ARG A 22 0.23 14.03 4.80
N TYR A 23 -0.51 13.11 4.18
CA TYR A 23 -1.80 12.68 4.69
C TYR A 23 -1.69 11.84 5.96
N ILE A 24 -0.61 11.06 6.10
CA ILE A 24 -0.32 10.31 7.32
C ILE A 24 -0.10 11.29 8.49
N PHE A 25 0.74 12.29 8.32
CA PHE A 25 1.00 13.30 9.36
C PHE A 25 -0.25 14.12 9.69
N LEU A 26 -1.07 14.46 8.69
CA LEU A 26 -2.35 15.15 8.92
C LEU A 26 -3.37 14.31 9.71
N CYS A 27 -3.17 13.00 9.82
CA CYS A 27 -3.96 12.12 10.69
C CYS A 27 -3.39 12.03 12.12
N GLY A 28 -2.27 12.68 12.42
CA GLY A 28 -1.57 12.56 13.71
C GLY A 28 -0.75 11.27 13.84
N TYR A 29 -0.52 10.58 12.72
CA TYR A 29 0.24 9.33 12.66
C TYR A 29 1.72 9.60 12.32
N SER A 30 2.55 8.58 12.49
CA SER A 30 3.97 8.62 12.12
C SER A 30 4.25 7.56 11.06
N VAL A 31 5.36 7.74 10.35
CA VAL A 31 5.74 6.88 9.23
C VAL A 31 7.25 6.77 9.15
N GLU A 32 7.72 5.56 8.90
CA GLU A 32 9.10 5.27 8.55
C GLU A 32 9.19 4.92 7.07
N ARG A 33 10.21 5.47 6.40
CA ARG A 33 10.60 5.02 5.06
C ARG A 33 11.51 3.82 5.21
N ILE A 34 11.16 2.74 4.54
CA ILE A 34 11.95 1.52 4.58
C ILE A 34 13.08 1.68 3.54
N GLU A 35 14.32 1.75 4.01
CA GLU A 35 15.48 1.97 3.14
C GLU A 35 15.90 0.71 2.38
N TYR A 36 15.60 -0.46 2.93
CA TYR A 36 15.92 -1.73 2.30
C TYR A 36 14.76 -2.19 1.41
N ASP A 37 15.00 -2.19 0.09
CA ASP A 37 14.01 -2.53 -0.94
C ASP A 37 13.72 -4.04 -1.01
N TYR A 38 13.07 -4.56 0.04
CA TYR A 38 12.60 -5.93 0.13
C TYR A 38 11.08 -6.05 0.03
N GLY A 39 10.42 -5.03 -0.54
CA GLY A 39 9.00 -5.10 -0.90
C GLY A 39 8.05 -4.18 -0.13
N TYR A 40 8.54 -3.26 0.70
CA TYR A 40 7.70 -2.21 1.30
C TYR A 40 8.44 -0.87 1.22
N ASP A 41 7.69 0.22 0.97
CA ASP A 41 8.26 1.56 0.92
C ASP A 41 8.02 2.33 2.23
N LEU A 42 6.86 2.14 2.87
CA LEU A 42 6.49 2.81 4.12
C LEU A 42 5.94 1.84 5.17
N GLN A 43 6.22 2.16 6.43
CA GLN A 43 5.58 1.58 7.60
C GLN A 43 4.89 2.68 8.41
N ILE A 44 3.57 2.56 8.61
CA ILE A 44 2.77 3.56 9.34
C ILE A 44 2.50 3.05 10.75
N PHE A 45 2.66 3.94 11.73
CA PHE A 45 2.28 3.73 13.12
C PHE A 45 1.12 4.66 13.48
N THR A 46 0.12 4.12 14.17
CA THR A 46 -1.08 4.87 14.56
C THR A 46 -1.07 5.15 16.05
N TYR A 47 -1.80 6.20 16.44
CA TYR A 47 -1.90 6.66 17.81
C TYR A 47 -3.37 6.85 18.17
N ASP A 48 -3.70 6.61 19.43
CA ASP A 48 -5.05 6.81 19.95
C ASP A 48 -5.37 8.30 20.19
N GLU A 49 -6.54 8.58 20.74
CA GLU A 49 -6.99 9.94 21.04
C GLU A 49 -6.14 10.67 22.10
N ASN A 50 -5.39 9.93 22.91
CA ASN A 50 -4.47 10.46 23.92
C ASN A 50 -3.05 10.66 23.36
N GLY A 51 -2.80 10.25 22.11
CA GLY A 51 -1.48 10.25 21.50
C GLY A 51 -0.61 9.07 21.91
N GLU A 52 -1.20 8.02 22.48
CA GLU A 52 -0.50 6.78 22.83
C GLU A 52 -0.35 5.89 21.60
N ILE A 53 0.82 5.24 21.47
CA ILE A 53 1.08 4.35 20.34
C ILE A 53 0.16 3.13 20.38
N GLU A 54 -0.51 2.83 19.26
CA GLU A 54 -1.33 1.64 19.13
C GLU A 54 -0.52 0.44 18.63
N ASN A 55 -0.93 -0.78 18.99
CA ASN A 55 -0.31 -2.01 18.49
C ASN A 55 -0.52 -2.19 16.98
N GLY A 56 0.40 -2.93 16.37
CA GLY A 56 0.41 -3.26 14.94
C GLY A 56 0.82 -2.09 14.05
N GLN A 57 1.12 -2.40 12.79
CA GLN A 57 1.55 -1.42 11.79
C GLN A 57 0.73 -1.57 10.51
N ILE A 58 0.84 -0.60 9.61
CA ILE A 58 0.32 -0.72 8.25
C ILE A 58 1.52 -0.64 7.31
N TYR A 59 1.63 -1.61 6.41
CA TYR A 59 2.66 -1.64 5.39
C TYR A 59 2.14 -1.05 4.08
N VAL A 60 2.98 -0.29 3.40
CA VAL A 60 2.62 0.35 2.14
C VAL A 60 3.68 0.05 1.09
N GLN A 61 3.22 -0.40 -0.08
CA GLN A 61 4.01 -0.36 -1.31
C GLN A 61 3.51 0.79 -2.18
N LEU A 62 4.40 1.70 -2.54
CA LEU A 62 4.20 2.79 -3.47
C LEU A 62 4.65 2.38 -4.87
N LYS A 63 3.88 2.79 -5.88
CA LYS A 63 4.26 2.74 -7.28
C LYS A 63 3.90 4.08 -7.91
N ALA A 64 4.86 4.70 -8.60
CA ALA A 64 4.65 6.00 -9.24
C ALA A 64 4.76 5.89 -10.75
N THR A 65 3.92 6.63 -11.48
CA THR A 65 3.99 6.67 -12.95
C THR A 65 3.57 8.05 -13.48
N ASN A 66 4.12 8.44 -14.63
CA ASN A 66 3.65 9.61 -15.39
C ASN A 66 2.54 9.24 -16.39
N SER A 67 2.23 7.96 -16.55
CA SER A 67 1.26 7.48 -17.55
C SER A 67 0.51 6.29 -16.99
N LEU A 68 -0.62 6.60 -16.32
CA LEU A 68 -1.54 5.58 -15.85
C LEU A 68 -2.34 4.99 -17.00
N ILE A 69 -2.31 3.67 -17.10
CA ILE A 69 -3.19 2.94 -18.01
C ILE A 69 -4.60 2.98 -17.42
N LYS A 70 -5.48 3.70 -18.11
CA LYS A 70 -6.91 3.83 -17.78
C LYS A 70 -7.66 2.79 -18.61
N LEU A 71 -8.53 2.02 -17.99
CA LEU A 71 -9.43 1.11 -18.72
C LEU A 71 -10.50 1.92 -19.45
N VAL A 72 -11.22 1.27 -20.37
CA VAL A 72 -12.26 1.89 -21.21
C VAL A 72 -13.37 2.52 -20.38
N ASP A 73 -13.61 1.99 -19.17
CA ASP A 73 -14.55 2.55 -18.20
C ASP A 73 -14.11 3.91 -17.62
N ASN A 74 -12.81 4.25 -17.72
CA ASN A 74 -12.16 5.39 -17.07
C ASN A 74 -12.38 5.48 -15.54
N GLU A 75 -12.88 4.42 -14.92
CA GLU A 75 -13.18 4.30 -13.48
C GLU A 75 -12.10 3.52 -12.73
N THR A 76 -11.32 2.72 -13.45
CA THR A 76 -10.27 1.89 -12.86
C THR A 76 -8.91 2.19 -13.46
N VAL A 77 -7.88 2.07 -12.61
CA VAL A 77 -6.48 2.07 -13.02
C VAL A 77 -5.90 0.69 -12.84
N THR A 78 -5.01 0.28 -13.74
CA THR A 78 -4.41 -1.06 -13.69
C THR A 78 -2.94 -1.00 -13.34
N PHE A 79 -2.48 -1.95 -12.55
CA PHE A 79 -1.07 -2.11 -12.24
C PHE A 79 -0.67 -3.58 -12.24
N LYS A 80 0.54 -3.88 -12.72
CA LYS A 80 1.07 -5.24 -12.79
C LYS A 80 1.90 -5.52 -11.53
N LEU A 81 1.56 -6.60 -10.82
CA LEU A 81 2.28 -7.07 -9.63
C LEU A 81 2.97 -8.39 -9.94
N THR A 82 4.17 -8.59 -9.40
CA THR A 82 4.90 -9.84 -9.56
C THR A 82 4.42 -10.88 -8.55
N ARG A 83 4.64 -12.17 -8.87
CA ARG A 83 4.33 -13.25 -7.94
C ARG A 83 5.12 -13.15 -6.64
N SER A 84 6.41 -12.83 -6.71
CA SER A 84 7.28 -12.73 -5.52
C SER A 84 6.82 -11.64 -4.55
N ASP A 85 6.36 -10.50 -5.09
CA ASP A 85 5.81 -9.44 -4.25
C ASP A 85 4.53 -9.91 -3.54
N LEU A 86 3.65 -10.62 -4.26
CA LEU A 86 2.41 -11.14 -3.70
C LEU A 86 2.65 -12.23 -2.65
N GLU A 87 3.68 -13.07 -2.83
CA GLU A 87 4.07 -14.06 -1.82
C GLU A 87 4.46 -13.38 -0.49
N LEU A 88 5.11 -12.23 -0.54
CA LEU A 88 5.38 -11.44 0.67
C LEU A 88 4.08 -10.81 1.22
N TRP A 89 3.38 -10.04 0.40
CA TRP A 89 2.28 -9.18 0.88
C TRP A 89 1.03 -9.94 1.29
N LEU A 90 0.73 -11.08 0.67
CA LEU A 90 -0.47 -11.85 0.99
C LEU A 90 -0.29 -12.72 2.24
N ASN A 91 0.94 -12.99 2.66
CA ASN A 91 1.24 -13.73 3.89
C ASN A 91 1.57 -12.81 5.07
N GLU A 92 1.64 -11.50 4.86
CA GLU A 92 1.81 -10.52 5.93
C GLU A 92 0.50 -10.40 6.72
N PRO A 93 0.51 -10.67 8.05
CA PRO A 93 -0.69 -10.57 8.88
C PRO A 93 -1.24 -9.15 8.95
N MET A 94 -0.39 -8.13 8.98
CA MET A 94 -0.84 -6.74 9.04
C MET A 94 -1.25 -6.19 7.65
N PRO A 95 -2.11 -5.16 7.57
CA PRO A 95 -2.56 -4.66 6.27
C PRO A 95 -1.41 -4.21 5.35
N CYS A 96 -1.40 -4.73 4.12
CA CYS A 96 -0.53 -4.26 3.04
C CYS A 96 -1.35 -3.45 2.02
N ILE A 97 -1.02 -2.16 1.92
CA ILE A 97 -1.71 -1.22 1.05
C ILE A 97 -0.83 -0.93 -0.17
N LEU A 98 -1.32 -1.26 -1.36
CA LEU A 98 -0.74 -0.77 -2.61
C LEU A 98 -1.25 0.65 -2.86
N ILE A 99 -0.35 1.60 -3.08
CA ILE A 99 -0.67 2.96 -3.50
C ILE A 99 -0.03 3.24 -4.86
N ILE A 100 -0.85 3.71 -5.80
CA ILE A 100 -0.42 4.10 -7.15
C ILE A 100 -0.53 5.61 -7.30
N TYR A 101 0.60 6.29 -7.45
CA TYR A 101 0.67 7.74 -7.64
C TYR A 101 0.71 8.12 -9.13
N ASP A 102 -0.27 8.92 -9.55
CA ASP A 102 -0.32 9.62 -10.83
C ASP A 102 0.48 10.92 -10.73
N ALA A 103 1.70 10.94 -11.24
CA ALA A 103 2.53 12.13 -11.21
C ALA A 103 2.05 13.25 -12.14
N GLN A 104 1.21 12.94 -13.13
CA GLN A 104 0.63 13.93 -14.04
C GLN A 104 -0.58 14.61 -13.40
N ALA A 105 -1.48 13.83 -12.80
CA ALA A 105 -2.65 14.36 -12.10
C ALA A 105 -2.33 14.87 -10.68
N GLN A 106 -1.19 14.48 -10.11
CA GLN A 106 -0.82 14.69 -8.70
C GLN A 106 -1.85 14.08 -7.74
N GLU A 107 -2.32 12.88 -8.08
CA GLU A 107 -3.29 12.10 -7.30
C GLU A 107 -2.69 10.72 -6.98
N ALA A 108 -3.18 10.09 -5.90
CA ALA A 108 -2.85 8.71 -5.59
C ALA A 108 -4.10 7.88 -5.34
N TYR A 109 -4.07 6.64 -5.80
CA TYR A 109 -5.13 5.65 -5.61
C TYR A 109 -4.64 4.48 -4.77
N TRP A 110 -5.52 3.84 -4.02
CA TRP A 110 -5.12 2.77 -3.08
C TRP A 110 -5.93 1.49 -3.21
N LEU A 111 -5.28 0.39 -2.84
CA LEU A 111 -5.86 -0.95 -2.79
C LEU A 111 -5.34 -1.70 -1.56
N TYR A 112 -6.25 -2.25 -0.75
CA TYR A 112 -5.88 -3.20 0.30
C TYR A 112 -5.66 -4.57 -0.35
N LEU A 113 -4.39 -5.00 -0.46
CA LEU A 113 -3.99 -6.15 -1.27
C LEU A 113 -4.64 -7.44 -0.80
N GLN A 114 -4.50 -7.78 0.49
CA GLN A 114 -5.06 -9.02 1.03
C GLN A 114 -6.58 -9.10 0.77
N ALA A 115 -7.34 -8.09 1.20
CA ALA A 115 -8.78 -8.06 0.98
C ALA A 115 -9.18 -8.08 -0.50
N TYR A 116 -8.40 -7.45 -1.39
CA TYR A 116 -8.68 -7.49 -2.83
C TYR A 116 -8.59 -8.92 -3.36
N PHE A 117 -7.51 -9.65 -3.04
CA PHE A 117 -7.29 -10.99 -3.56
C PHE A 117 -8.18 -12.05 -2.90
N GLU A 118 -8.54 -11.89 -1.63
CA GLU A 118 -9.55 -12.72 -0.95
C GLU A 118 -10.93 -12.63 -1.61
N ASN A 119 -11.28 -11.46 -2.15
CA ASN A 119 -12.56 -11.23 -2.83
C ASN A 119 -12.54 -11.59 -4.32
N LEU A 120 -11.39 -11.98 -4.89
CA LEU A 120 -11.32 -12.43 -6.28
C LEU A 120 -11.69 -13.91 -6.39
N GLU A 121 -12.80 -14.19 -7.08
CA GLU A 121 -13.18 -15.55 -7.40
C GLU A 121 -12.06 -16.28 -8.15
N LYS A 122 -11.69 -17.47 -7.67
CA LYS A 122 -10.70 -18.38 -8.28
C LYS A 122 -9.27 -17.82 -8.34
N PHE A 123 -8.94 -16.79 -7.55
CA PHE A 123 -7.54 -16.42 -7.40
C PHE A 123 -6.81 -17.49 -6.58
N ASP A 124 -5.72 -18.01 -7.14
CA ASP A 124 -4.80 -18.93 -6.48
C ASP A 124 -3.37 -18.51 -6.80
N LEU A 125 -2.65 -18.07 -5.76
CA LEU A 125 -1.27 -17.61 -5.87
C LEU A 125 -0.33 -18.72 -6.37
N GLN A 126 -0.62 -19.99 -6.05
CA GLN A 126 0.21 -21.12 -6.49
C GLN A 126 0.12 -21.35 -8.00
N GLN A 127 -1.04 -21.05 -8.60
CA GLN A 127 -1.29 -21.16 -10.04
C GLN A 127 -0.80 -19.94 -10.82
N LEU A 128 -0.45 -18.85 -10.14
CA LEU A 128 0.10 -17.67 -10.77
C LEU A 128 1.48 -17.98 -11.35
N ARG A 129 1.72 -17.63 -12.62
CA ARG A 129 3.05 -17.77 -13.26
C ARG A 129 4.01 -16.71 -12.72
N ASP A 130 4.02 -15.54 -13.36
CA ASP A 130 5.00 -14.49 -13.04
C ASP A 130 4.36 -13.25 -12.43
N SER A 131 3.11 -12.94 -12.83
CA SER A 131 2.49 -11.66 -12.50
C SER A 131 0.99 -11.66 -12.75
N VAL A 132 0.30 -10.75 -12.07
CA VAL A 132 -1.13 -10.48 -12.23
C VAL A 132 -1.36 -8.97 -12.41
N VAL A 133 -2.41 -8.59 -13.12
CA VAL A 133 -2.85 -7.20 -13.21
C VAL A 133 -3.96 -6.97 -12.20
N VAL A 134 -3.74 -6.05 -11.26
CA VAL A 134 -4.77 -5.60 -10.33
C VAL A 134 -5.53 -4.40 -10.89
N ARG A 135 -6.80 -4.28 -10.53
CA ARG A 135 -7.67 -3.15 -10.88
C ARG A 135 -7.93 -2.34 -9.63
N VAL A 136 -7.48 -1.09 -9.62
CA VAL A 136 -7.67 -0.16 -8.51
C VAL A 136 -8.76 0.84 -8.89
N PRO A 137 -9.89 0.89 -8.15
CA PRO A 137 -10.93 1.88 -8.40
C PRO A 137 -10.42 3.31 -8.16
N LYS A 138 -10.67 4.23 -9.08
CA LYS A 138 -10.28 5.64 -8.92
C LYS A 138 -10.98 6.35 -7.77
N LYS A 139 -12.13 5.84 -7.32
CA LYS A 139 -12.80 6.34 -6.11
C LYS A 139 -11.98 6.09 -4.83
N ASN A 140 -11.04 5.15 -4.85
CA ASN A 140 -10.13 4.87 -3.74
C ASN A 140 -8.98 5.89 -3.77
N ILE A 141 -9.29 7.17 -3.57
CA ILE A 141 -8.29 8.25 -3.56
C ILE A 141 -7.60 8.31 -2.19
N ILE A 142 -6.31 8.62 -2.18
CA ILE A 142 -5.56 8.92 -0.96
C ILE A 142 -5.91 10.31 -0.44
N ASN A 143 -6.42 10.34 0.79
CA ASN A 143 -6.71 11.52 1.60
C ASN A 143 -6.69 11.12 3.09
N GLN A 144 -7.01 12.04 4.01
CA GLN A 144 -7.05 11.72 5.45
C GLN A 144 -8.06 10.61 5.81
N GLU A 145 -9.19 10.53 5.11
CA GLU A 145 -10.20 9.49 5.35
C GLU A 145 -9.68 8.12 4.95
N ALA A 146 -8.96 8.01 3.84
CA ALA A 146 -8.29 6.78 3.41
C ALA A 146 -7.26 6.32 4.43
N ILE A 147 -6.40 7.22 4.94
CA ILE A 147 -5.41 6.87 5.96
C ILE A 147 -6.09 6.39 7.26
N LYS A 148 -7.14 7.06 7.72
CA LYS A 148 -7.93 6.61 8.89
C LYS A 148 -8.59 5.25 8.65
N LYS A 149 -9.01 4.98 7.41
CA LYS A 149 -9.54 3.67 7.02
C LYS A 149 -8.47 2.58 7.11
N PHE A 150 -7.21 2.87 6.79
CA PHE A 150 -6.12 1.91 6.97
C PHE A 150 -5.89 1.56 8.45
N ALA A 151 -5.98 2.55 9.35
CA ALA A 151 -5.96 2.32 10.79
C ALA A 151 -7.10 1.40 11.25
N THR A 152 -8.29 1.55 10.64
CA THR A 152 -9.43 0.67 10.90
C THR A 152 -9.15 -0.77 10.46
N PHE A 153 -8.59 -0.97 9.27
CA PHE A 153 -8.18 -2.31 8.80
C PHE A 153 -7.19 -2.97 9.76
N LYS A 154 -6.17 -2.22 10.21
CA LYS A 154 -5.17 -2.69 11.18
C LYS A 154 -5.85 -3.13 12.49
N ASN A 155 -6.75 -2.29 13.02
CA ASN A 155 -7.47 -2.60 14.24
C ASN A 155 -8.40 -3.80 14.10
N ASP A 156 -9.02 -3.99 12.93
CA ASP A 156 -9.89 -5.14 12.66
C ASP A 156 -9.12 -6.45 12.52
N VAL A 157 -7.91 -6.43 11.95
CA VAL A 157 -6.98 -7.57 11.96
C VAL A 157 -6.62 -7.94 13.41
N LEU A 158 -6.19 -6.98 14.22
CA LEU A 158 -5.79 -7.23 15.61
C LEU A 158 -6.92 -7.82 16.47
N LYS A 159 -8.17 -7.38 16.23
CA LYS A 159 -9.34 -7.95 16.90
C LYS A 159 -9.52 -9.43 16.58
N GLN A 160 -9.24 -9.85 15.35
CA GLN A 160 -9.37 -11.25 14.93
C GLN A 160 -8.31 -12.16 15.58
N LEU A 161 -7.12 -11.63 15.87
CA LEU A 161 -6.03 -12.39 16.47
C LEU A 161 -6.21 -12.62 17.98
N LYS A 162 -7.04 -11.81 18.66
CA LYS A 162 -7.19 -11.83 20.11
C LYS A 162 -7.71 -13.18 20.62
N GLY A 163 -6.90 -13.87 21.42
CA GLY A 163 -7.23 -15.18 21.99
C GLY A 163 -7.03 -16.37 21.06
N VAL A 164 -6.55 -16.14 19.83
CA VAL A 164 -6.21 -17.19 18.86
C VAL A 164 -4.72 -17.54 18.94
N ILE A 165 -3.86 -16.53 19.04
CA ILE A 165 -2.41 -16.73 19.12
C ILE A 165 -2.03 -17.32 20.48
N ARG A 166 -1.28 -18.41 20.45
CA ARG A 166 -0.61 -19.03 21.60
C ARG A 166 0.89 -18.86 21.41
N HIS A 167 1.60 -18.62 22.50
CA HIS A 167 3.05 -18.37 22.49
C HIS A 167 3.83 -19.50 23.16
N ASP A 168 3.12 -20.43 23.78
CA ASP A 168 3.58 -21.69 24.32
C ASP A 168 3.32 -22.83 23.33
N ASP A 169 4.28 -23.77 23.25
CA ASP A 169 4.22 -24.97 22.40
C ASP A 169 3.20 -26.01 22.90
#